data_AF-A0A969AQ56-F1
#
_entry.id   AF-A0A969AQ56-F1
#
_cell.length_a   1.000
_cell.length_b   1.000
_cell.length_c   1.000
_cell.angle_alpha   90.00
_cell.angle_beta   90.00
_cell.angle_gamma   90.00
#
_symmetry.space_group_name_H-M   'P 1'
#
loop_
_entity.id
_entity.type
_entity.pdbx_description
1 polymer ?
#
loop_
_entity_poly.entity_id
_entity_poly.type
_entity_poly.pdbx_seq_one_letter_code
_entity_poly.pdbx_strand_id
1 'polypeptide(L)'
;MITRLSDDYTIGVVRHSGDEPVVKEVAFARNPTIALTDGVTPIYQLGASPQLRWLITPIANQYSHQRWVRPLFNLLLQLSVKRNLIKISQYYDVIHGVYTGMTASIRIAQKIAKRQGKPFILTPLVHIDDPQKKAARSLRQLFLDSDRLIAMTSLEKNG
;
A
#
# COMPACT_ATOMS: atom_id res chain seq x y z
N MET A 1 21.76 13.21 14.77
CA MET A 1 22.19 11.86 14.36
C MET A 1 21.02 11.23 13.61
N ILE A 2 21.18 10.91 12.32
CA ILE A 2 20.11 10.27 11.54
C ILE A 2 20.25 8.77 11.76
N THR A 3 19.37 8.18 12.57
CA THR A 3 19.33 6.72 12.76
C THR A 3 18.68 6.11 11.52
N ARG A 4 19.41 5.27 10.78
CA ARG A 4 18.81 4.53 9.67
C ARG A 4 18.09 3.32 10.26
N LEU A 5 16.79 3.22 9.99
CA LEU A 5 15.97 2.09 10.45
C LEU A 5 16.51 0.72 10.00
N SER A 6 17.25 0.70 8.89
CA SER A 6 17.90 -0.51 8.34
C SER A 6 19.02 -1.04 9.22
N ASP A 7 19.59 -0.21 10.09
CA ASP A 7 20.75 -0.57 10.89
C ASP A 7 20.32 -1.36 12.15
N ASP A 8 19.07 -1.16 12.61
CA ASP A 8 18.52 -1.77 13.82
C ASP A 8 17.40 -2.80 13.56
N TYR A 9 16.82 -2.83 12.35
CA TYR A 9 15.64 -3.65 12.05
C TYR A 9 15.72 -4.32 10.68
N THR A 10 15.15 -5.52 10.58
CA THR A 10 14.94 -6.17 9.28
C THR A 10 13.71 -5.55 8.62
N ILE A 11 13.93 -4.73 7.58
CA ILE A 11 12.86 -4.00 6.88
C ILE A 11 12.35 -4.82 5.71
N GLY A 12 11.02 -4.93 5.60
CA GLY A 12 10.34 -5.39 4.39
C GLY A 12 9.48 -4.26 3.83
N VAL A 13 9.62 -3.96 2.53
CA VAL A 13 8.83 -2.94 1.86
C VAL A 13 7.68 -3.61 1.11
N VAL A 14 6.47 -3.08 1.27
CA VAL A 14 5.27 -3.55 0.60
C VAL A 14 4.76 -2.47 -0.34
N ARG A 15 4.63 -2.82 -1.62
CA ARG A 15 4.04 -1.96 -2.66
C ARG A 15 2.99 -2.70 -3.48
N HIS A 16 2.10 -1.97 -4.16
CA HIS A 16 1.14 -2.55 -5.09
C HIS A 16 1.25 -1.84 -6.44
N SER A 17 1.71 -2.56 -7.48
CA SER A 17 1.69 -2.17 -8.91
C SER A 17 2.14 -0.74 -9.30
N GLY A 18 3.22 -0.65 -10.09
CA GLY A 18 3.57 0.49 -10.95
C GLY A 18 4.54 1.49 -10.31
N ASP A 19 5.65 1.76 -11.03
CA ASP A 19 6.57 2.88 -10.78
C ASP A 19 6.05 4.20 -11.40
N GLU A 20 4.79 4.21 -11.84
CA GLU A 20 4.19 5.32 -12.57
C GLU A 20 3.28 6.19 -11.68
N PRO A 21 3.36 7.52 -11.81
CA PRO A 21 2.48 8.44 -11.11
C PRO A 21 1.03 8.25 -11.56
N VAL A 22 0.13 7.88 -10.64
CA VAL A 22 -1.29 7.65 -10.94
C VAL A 22 -2.16 8.77 -10.33
N VAL A 23 -2.86 9.52 -11.19
CA VAL A 23 -3.72 10.65 -10.79
C VAL A 23 -4.99 10.21 -10.06
N LYS A 24 -5.36 8.92 -10.14
CA LYS A 24 -6.57 8.34 -9.54
C LYS A 24 -6.30 6.90 -9.06
N GLU A 25 -7.07 6.42 -8.08
CA GLU A 25 -7.04 5.01 -7.67
C GLU A 25 -7.48 4.12 -8.84
N VAL A 26 -6.55 3.31 -9.36
CA VAL A 26 -6.76 2.37 -10.47
C VAL A 26 -6.69 0.95 -9.94
N ALA A 27 -7.63 0.11 -10.35
CA ALA A 27 -7.66 -1.30 -9.98
C ALA A 27 -6.67 -2.15 -10.80
N PHE A 28 -5.69 -2.76 -10.15
CA PHE A 28 -4.76 -3.70 -10.79
C PHE A 28 -5.04 -5.15 -10.34
N ALA A 29 -5.80 -5.89 -11.16
CA ALA A 29 -6.17 -7.28 -10.86
C ALA A 29 -5.18 -8.32 -11.41
N ARG A 30 -4.41 -7.96 -12.45
CA ARG A 30 -3.66 -8.93 -13.26
C ARG A 30 -2.22 -9.14 -12.82
N ASN A 31 -1.67 -8.24 -12.01
CA ASN A 31 -0.25 -8.27 -11.65
C ASN A 31 0.08 -9.45 -10.74
N PRO A 32 1.18 -10.18 -10.98
CA PRO A 32 1.64 -11.22 -10.08
C PRO A 32 2.21 -10.61 -8.79
N THR A 33 2.31 -11.44 -7.75
CA THR A 33 3.11 -11.07 -6.58
C THR A 33 4.58 -11.31 -6.93
N ILE A 34 5.42 -10.29 -6.80
CA ILE A 34 6.85 -10.34 -7.14
C ILE A 34 7.64 -9.89 -5.91
N ALA A 35 8.77 -10.53 -5.66
CA ALA A 35 9.78 -10.03 -4.73
C ALA A 35 10.91 -9.39 -5.55
N LEU A 36 11.19 -8.13 -5.26
CA LEU A 36 12.30 -7.35 -5.78
C LEU A 36 13.24 -7.03 -4.61
N THR A 37 14.38 -6.42 -4.89
CA THR A 37 15.34 -6.02 -3.85
C THR A 37 15.87 -4.63 -4.17
N ASP A 38 15.93 -3.76 -3.18
CA ASP A 38 16.70 -2.51 -3.21
C ASP A 38 17.81 -2.61 -2.18
N GLY A 39 19.04 -2.85 -2.65
CA GLY A 39 20.16 -3.28 -1.82
C GLY A 39 19.83 -4.57 -1.06
N VAL A 40 19.91 -4.52 0.28
CA VAL A 40 19.59 -5.65 1.17
C VAL A 40 18.11 -5.74 1.55
N THR A 41 17.30 -4.74 1.16
CA THR A 41 15.90 -4.65 1.57
C THR A 41 14.98 -5.30 0.52
N PRO A 42 14.25 -6.37 0.87
CA PRO A 42 13.29 -6.98 -0.03
C PRO A 42 12.04 -6.09 -0.19
N ILE A 43 11.64 -5.91 -1.44
CA ILE A 43 10.45 -5.17 -1.86
C ILE A 43 9.44 -6.16 -2.41
N TYR A 44 8.32 -6.33 -1.71
CA TYR A 44 7.24 -7.20 -2.13
C TYR A 44 6.16 -6.40 -2.88
N GLN A 45 6.07 -6.65 -4.18
CA GLN A 45 4.96 -6.18 -5.00
C GLN A 45 3.80 -7.16 -4.86
N LEU A 46 2.69 -6.73 -4.26
CA LEU A 46 1.54 -7.58 -4.03
C LEU A 46 0.60 -7.62 -5.23
N GLY A 47 0.34 -8.83 -5.72
CA GLY A 47 -0.68 -9.12 -6.72
C GLY A 47 -1.88 -9.85 -6.11
N ALA A 48 -3.04 -9.78 -6.75
CA ALA A 48 -4.18 -10.62 -6.37
C ALA A 48 -3.80 -12.11 -6.49
N SER A 49 -4.23 -12.91 -5.51
CA SER A 49 -4.00 -14.36 -5.53
C SER A 49 -4.62 -15.00 -6.77
N PRO A 50 -3.98 -16.02 -7.38
CA PRO A 50 -4.49 -16.65 -8.60
C PRO A 50 -5.94 -17.11 -8.48
N GLN A 51 -6.33 -17.63 -7.31
CA GLN A 51 -7.68 -18.15 -7.05
C GLN A 51 -8.76 -17.05 -7.07
N LEU A 52 -8.42 -15.84 -6.62
CA LEU A 52 -9.36 -14.72 -6.55
C LEU A 52 -9.23 -13.78 -7.76
N ARG A 53 -8.19 -13.95 -8.58
CA ARG A 53 -7.93 -13.12 -9.76
C ARG A 53 -9.07 -13.15 -10.76
N TRP A 54 -9.65 -14.32 -11.02
CA TRP A 54 -10.80 -14.47 -11.91
C TRP A 54 -12.00 -13.63 -11.44
N LEU A 55 -12.29 -13.64 -10.13
CA LEU A 55 -13.41 -12.89 -9.55
C LEU A 55 -13.14 -11.37 -9.53
N ILE A 56 -11.89 -10.98 -9.26
CA ILE A 56 -11.50 -9.56 -9.11
C ILE A 56 -11.38 -8.86 -10.46
N THR A 57 -11.00 -9.58 -11.53
CA THR A 57 -10.76 -9.00 -12.87
C THR A 57 -11.99 -8.29 -13.47
N PRO A 58 -13.20 -8.87 -13.54
CA PRO A 58 -14.36 -8.18 -14.10
C PRO A 58 -14.77 -6.95 -13.27
N ILE A 59 -14.61 -7.03 -11.95
CA ILE A 59 -14.90 -5.95 -11.01
C ILE A 59 -13.89 -4.81 -11.20
N ALA A 60 -12.62 -5.13 -11.46
CA ALA A 60 -11.58 -4.14 -11.75
C ALA A 60 -11.92 -3.29 -12.97
N ASN A 61 -12.46 -3.91 -14.03
CA ASN A 61 -12.85 -3.19 -15.26
C ASN A 61 -13.96 -2.16 -15.01
N GLN A 62 -14.82 -2.37 -14.00
CA GLN A 62 -15.90 -1.44 -13.66
C GLN A 62 -15.52 -0.43 -12.57
N TYR A 63 -14.32 -0.54 -11.99
CA TYR A 63 -13.89 0.22 -10.82
C TYR A 63 -13.89 1.75 -11.05
N SER A 64 -13.46 2.19 -12.23
CA SER A 64 -13.45 3.59 -12.65
C SER A 64 -14.85 4.12 -12.94
N HIS A 65 -15.73 3.27 -13.46
CA HIS A 65 -17.05 3.65 -13.98
C HIS A 65 -18.16 3.65 -12.91
N GLN A 66 -18.06 2.79 -11.88
CA GLN A 66 -19.14 2.58 -10.92
C GLN A 66 -18.66 2.72 -9.47
N ARG A 67 -19.18 3.71 -8.74
CA ARG A 67 -18.73 4.01 -7.36
C ARG A 67 -18.99 2.87 -6.37
N TRP A 68 -20.10 2.13 -6.53
CA TRP A 68 -20.48 1.03 -5.64
C TRP A 68 -19.60 -0.22 -5.82
N VAL A 69 -18.90 -0.35 -6.95
CA VAL A 69 -17.96 -1.44 -7.23
C VAL A 69 -16.69 -1.30 -6.38
N ARG A 70 -16.30 -0.08 -6.03
CA ARG A 70 -15.08 0.22 -5.26
C ARG A 70 -14.99 -0.50 -3.91
N PRO A 71 -16.01 -0.44 -3.01
CA PRO A 71 -15.94 -1.16 -1.74
C PRO A 71 -15.85 -2.68 -1.94
N LEU A 72 -16.56 -3.24 -2.93
CA LEU A 72 -16.49 -4.68 -3.24
C LEU A 72 -15.10 -5.09 -3.74
N PHE A 73 -14.56 -4.35 -4.71
CA PHE A 73 -13.20 -4.56 -5.20
C PHE A 73 -12.18 -4.46 -4.06
N ASN A 74 -12.29 -3.42 -3.24
CA ASN A 74 -11.38 -3.20 -2.12
C ASN A 74 -11.43 -4.36 -1.11
N LEU A 75 -12.63 -4.89 -0.82
CA LEU A 75 -12.79 -6.05 0.05
C LEU A 75 -12.13 -7.31 -0.56
N LEU A 76 -12.43 -7.62 -1.82
CA LEU A 76 -11.89 -8.79 -2.50
C LEU A 76 -10.37 -8.71 -2.65
N LEU A 77 -9.84 -7.53 -3.00
CA LEU A 77 -8.40 -7.32 -3.09
C LEU A 77 -7.74 -7.54 -1.72
N GLN A 78 -8.28 -6.95 -0.65
CA GLN A 78 -7.78 -7.18 0.71
C GLN A 78 -7.76 -8.67 1.07
N LEU A 79 -8.84 -9.39 0.81
CA LEU A 79 -8.91 -10.83 1.06
C LEU A 79 -7.87 -11.61 0.25
N SER A 80 -7.66 -11.23 -1.01
CA SER A 80 -6.71 -11.90 -1.90
C SER A 80 -5.26 -11.73 -1.51
N VAL A 81 -4.87 -10.55 -1.03
CA VAL A 81 -3.47 -10.27 -0.65
C VAL A 81 -3.17 -10.62 0.80
N LYS A 82 -4.20 -10.71 1.67
CA LYS A 82 -4.05 -10.93 3.12
C LYS A 82 -3.17 -12.12 3.47
N ARG A 83 -3.37 -13.28 2.84
CA ARG A 83 -2.60 -14.50 3.15
C ARG A 83 -1.12 -14.31 2.83
N ASN A 84 -0.80 -13.74 1.67
CA ASN A 84 0.58 -13.48 1.27
C ASN A 84 1.23 -12.45 2.19
N LEU A 85 0.51 -11.37 2.52
CA LEU A 85 0.98 -10.36 3.46
C LEU A 85 1.30 -10.94 4.83
N ILE A 86 0.44 -11.78 5.40
CA ILE A 86 0.70 -12.41 6.70
C ILE A 86 1.98 -13.27 6.63
N LYS A 87 2.15 -14.06 5.56
CA LYS A 87 3.33 -14.90 5.38
C LYS A 87 4.60 -14.07 5.26
N ILE A 88 4.57 -13.02 4.44
CA ILE A 88 5.71 -12.11 4.24
C ILE A 88 6.03 -11.42 5.56
N SER A 89 5.04 -10.81 6.20
CA SER A 89 5.25 -9.96 7.36
C SER A 89 5.76 -10.71 8.59
N GLN A 90 5.63 -12.04 8.66
CA GLN A 90 6.18 -12.84 9.76
C GLN A 90 7.70 -12.68 9.90
N TYR A 91 8.42 -12.44 8.81
CA TYR A 91 9.88 -12.40 8.77
C TYR A 91 10.50 -11.01 8.97
N TYR A 92 9.68 -9.96 9.13
CA TYR A 92 10.15 -8.58 9.21
C TYR A 92 9.70 -7.91 10.49
N ASP A 93 10.53 -7.07 11.09
CA ASP A 93 10.20 -6.37 12.34
C ASP A 93 9.30 -5.16 12.08
N VAL A 94 9.46 -4.55 10.90
CA VAL A 94 8.75 -3.34 10.47
C VAL A 94 8.07 -3.59 9.13
N ILE A 95 6.83 -3.10 8.98
CA ILE A 95 6.12 -3.09 7.71
C ILE A 95 6.13 -1.66 7.15
N HIS A 96 6.78 -1.46 6.01
CA HIS A 96 6.77 -0.19 5.30
C HIS A 96 5.84 -0.25 4.09
N GLY A 97 4.73 0.48 4.12
CA GLY A 97 3.78 0.61 3.02
C GLY A 97 4.07 1.82 2.15
N VAL A 98 4.29 1.60 0.85
CA VAL A 98 4.42 2.68 -0.15
C VAL A 98 3.09 2.83 -0.88
N TYR A 99 2.41 3.96 -0.67
CA TYR A 99 1.10 4.21 -1.25
C TYR A 99 1.22 4.63 -2.71
N THR A 100 0.91 3.70 -3.62
CA THR A 100 0.95 3.89 -5.08
C THR A 100 -0.45 4.15 -5.68
N GLY A 101 -1.36 4.74 -4.92
CA GLY A 101 -2.75 4.96 -5.36
C GLY A 101 -3.70 3.79 -5.11
N MET A 102 -3.26 2.68 -4.50
CA MET A 102 -4.12 1.56 -4.09
C MET A 102 -4.34 1.54 -2.58
N THR A 103 -5.48 2.04 -2.11
CA THR A 103 -5.76 2.15 -0.68
C THR A 103 -5.97 0.80 -0.03
N ALA A 104 -6.57 -0.15 -0.76
CA ALA A 104 -6.96 -1.44 -0.23
C ALA A 104 -5.76 -2.29 0.24
N SER A 105 -4.68 -2.35 -0.54
CA SER A 105 -3.46 -3.12 -0.22
C SER A 105 -2.72 -2.54 0.98
N ILE A 106 -2.58 -1.21 1.04
CA ILE A 106 -1.89 -0.53 2.13
C ILE A 106 -2.69 -0.63 3.43
N ARG A 107 -4.02 -0.50 3.37
CA ARG A 107 -4.88 -0.65 4.54
C ARG A 107 -4.83 -2.06 5.14
N ILE A 108 -4.73 -3.10 4.32
CA ILE A 108 -4.59 -4.47 4.86
C ILE A 108 -3.18 -4.71 5.42
N ALA A 109 -2.13 -4.13 4.83
CA ALA A 109 -0.78 -4.17 5.40
C ALA A 109 -0.76 -3.51 6.79
N GLN A 110 -1.34 -2.33 6.94
CA GLN A 110 -1.50 -1.65 8.23
C GLN A 110 -2.27 -2.48 9.26
N LYS A 111 -3.42 -3.05 8.86
CA LYS A 111 -4.20 -3.95 9.75
C LYS A 111 -3.40 -5.17 10.19
N ILE A 112 -2.54 -5.71 9.33
CA ILE A 112 -1.69 -6.86 9.65
C ILE A 112 -0.58 -6.44 10.62
N ALA A 113 0.10 -5.32 10.37
CA ALA A 113 1.09 -4.75 11.30
C ALA A 113 0.49 -4.58 12.70
N LYS A 114 -0.67 -3.90 12.80
CA LYS A 114 -1.37 -3.69 14.08
C LYS A 114 -1.72 -5.01 14.78
N ARG A 115 -2.19 -6.01 14.03
CA ARG A 115 -2.52 -7.34 14.59
C ARG A 115 -1.29 -8.11 15.06
N GLN A 116 -0.13 -7.87 14.45
CA GLN A 116 1.13 -8.52 14.78
C GLN A 116 1.97 -7.72 15.78
N GLY A 117 1.48 -6.56 16.25
CA GLY A 117 2.23 -5.66 17.14
C GLY A 117 3.47 -5.04 16.48
N LYS A 118 3.47 -4.90 15.16
CA LYS A 118 4.62 -4.40 14.39
C LYS A 118 4.42 -2.94 13.99
N PRO A 119 5.47 -2.10 14.03
CA PRO A 119 5.41 -0.74 13.51
C PRO A 119 5.02 -0.71 12.03
N PHE A 120 4.08 0.17 11.70
CA PHE A 120 3.67 0.46 10.34
C PHE A 120 4.14 1.85 9.91
N ILE A 121 5.00 1.87 8.90
CA ILE A 121 5.52 3.10 8.28
C ILE A 121 4.80 3.31 6.96
N LEU A 122 4.34 4.53 6.70
CA LEU A 122 3.68 4.89 5.44
C LEU A 122 4.48 5.94 4.67
N THR A 123 4.69 5.68 3.38
CA THR A 123 5.13 6.69 2.41
C THR A 123 3.96 7.01 1.47
N PRO A 124 3.38 8.23 1.53
CA PRO A 124 2.42 8.66 0.52
C PRO A 124 3.06 8.86 -0.86
N LEU A 125 2.27 8.69 -1.93
CA LEU A 125 2.61 9.25 -3.23
C LEU A 125 2.34 10.75 -3.23
N VAL A 126 3.35 11.49 -3.69
CA VAL A 126 3.40 12.95 -3.83
C VAL A 126 2.57 13.42 -5.03
N HIS A 127 1.24 13.28 -4.99
CA HIS A 127 0.37 13.92 -5.99
C HIS A 127 -0.77 14.69 -5.35
N ILE A 128 -0.44 15.44 -4.30
CA ILE A 128 -1.20 16.65 -3.97
C ILE A 128 -0.55 17.78 -4.77
N ASP A 129 -0.75 17.77 -6.09
CA ASP A 129 -0.27 18.85 -6.99
C ASP A 129 -1.05 20.16 -6.77
N ASP A 130 -2.06 20.13 -5.90
CA ASP A 130 -2.97 21.23 -5.64
C ASP A 130 -3.13 21.40 -4.12
N PRO A 131 -2.52 22.43 -3.50
CA PRO A 131 -2.63 22.70 -2.07
C PRO A 131 -4.07 23.00 -1.62
N GLN A 132 -5.02 23.19 -2.55
CA GLN A 132 -6.44 23.34 -2.22
C GLN A 132 -7.22 22.01 -2.25
N LYS A 133 -6.65 20.93 -2.83
CA LYS A 133 -7.30 19.62 -2.86
C LYS A 133 -7.05 18.85 -1.57
N LYS A 134 -8.09 18.80 -0.74
CA LYS A 134 -8.12 17.92 0.44
C LYS A 134 -7.90 16.47 0.00
N ALA A 135 -6.94 15.81 0.66
CA ALA A 135 -6.74 14.37 0.52
C ALA A 135 -8.07 13.61 0.74
N ALA A 136 -8.28 12.54 -0.02
CA ALA A 136 -9.46 11.70 0.13
C ALA A 136 -9.57 11.22 1.60
N ARG A 137 -10.80 11.19 2.15
CA ARG A 137 -11.05 10.80 3.56
C ARG A 137 -10.42 9.44 3.90
N SER A 138 -10.38 8.52 2.94
CA SER A 138 -9.76 7.20 3.08
C SER A 138 -8.24 7.25 3.28
N LEU A 139 -7.56 8.19 2.62
CA LEU A 139 -6.12 8.44 2.73
C LEU A 139 -5.79 9.20 4.01
N ARG A 140 -6.63 10.19 4.39
CA ARG A 140 -6.50 10.89 5.67
C ARG A 140 -6.53 9.94 6.86
N GLN A 141 -7.46 8.99 6.87
CA GLN A 141 -7.52 7.99 7.94
C GLN A 141 -6.26 7.11 7.96
N LEU A 142 -5.75 6.73 6.78
CA LEU A 142 -4.53 5.94 6.65
C LEU A 142 -3.32 6.67 7.26
N PHE A 143 -3.21 7.99 7.05
CA PHE A 143 -2.19 8.83 7.66
C PHE A 143 -2.29 8.85 9.19
N LEU A 144 -3.48 9.08 9.73
CA LEU A 144 -3.70 9.15 11.17
C LEU A 144 -3.41 7.82 11.87
N ASP A 145 -3.66 6.69 11.19
CA ASP A 145 -3.50 5.35 11.74
C ASP A 145 -2.06 4.80 11.57
N SER A 146 -1.13 5.56 10.99
CA SER A 146 0.28 5.12 10.78
C SER A 146 1.17 5.52 11.95
N ASP A 147 2.09 4.63 12.36
CA ASP A 147 2.98 4.91 13.50
C ASP A 147 4.03 5.98 13.15
N ARG A 148 4.49 5.96 11.89
CA ARG A 148 5.42 6.93 11.32
C ARG A 148 5.06 7.23 9.86
N LEU A 149 5.37 8.45 9.43
CA LEU A 149 5.27 8.89 8.05
C LEU A 149 6.67 9.18 7.52
N ILE A 150 7.02 8.63 6.36
CA ILE A 150 8.17 9.08 5.59
C ILE A 150 7.63 10.05 4.55
N ALA A 151 7.85 11.34 4.81
CA ALA A 151 7.55 12.40 3.84
C ALA A 151 8.56 12.34 2.69
N MET A 152 8.07 12.37 1.46
CA MET A 152 8.85 12.57 0.25
C MET A 152 9.02 14.08 0.00
N THR A 153 10.03 14.67 0.65
CA THR A 153 10.52 16.05 0.46
C THR A 153 9.61 17.20 0.92
N SER A 154 10.21 18.39 1.04
CA SER A 154 9.72 19.58 1.75
C SER A 154 8.44 20.24 1.21
N LEU A 155 7.99 19.88 0.00
CA LEU A 155 6.73 20.36 -0.58
C LEU A 155 5.49 19.81 0.16
N GLU A 156 5.61 18.63 0.78
CA GLU A 156 4.46 17.89 1.34
C GLU A 156 4.09 18.27 2.77
N LYS A 157 4.99 18.94 3.49
CA LYS A 157 4.77 19.31 4.90
C LYS A 157 3.84 20.52 5.05
N ASN A 158 3.74 21.35 4.01
CA ASN A 158 3.11 22.68 4.06
C ASN A 158 1.92 22.84 3.09
N GLY A 159 1.43 21.75 2.50
CA GLY A 159 0.25 21.71 1.61
C GLY A 159 -1.01 21.22 2.31
#